data_AF-A0A850B7M8-F1
#
_entry.id   AF-A0A850B7M8-F1
#
_cell.length_a   1.000
_cell.length_b   1.000
_cell.length_c   1.000
_cell.angle_alpha   90.00
_cell.angle_beta   90.00
_cell.angle_gamma   90.00
#
_symmetry.space_group_name_H-M   'P 1'
#
loop_
_entity.id
_entity.type
_entity.pdbx_description
1 polymer ?
#
loop_
_entity_poly.entity_id
_entity_poly.type
_entity_poly.pdbx_seq_one_letter_code
_entity_poly.pdbx_strand_id
1 'polypeptide(L)'
;MDQASQCLGKSLERPMLVLESDRGSSSALGFLDTDGCFTETADVSLGTDPSLSFSRGRAFVCARDQGVVLEVDAASRSITNVFVAYTEGEAAPNPHDVAVDADGKLWIARFNSPSAGIVMPDGSWGGEVDLSALGGTDGIPDMESIVSVGDFIYIALERLNADHKAEGPGLLAEVPSSSPPFTVASTLEMGAAQNPFGRLIPAPWDATTIAAAAPGEIDTVSDANTNGIVFISVELNQAELSISEASLGGSPLEIALAGPSEAYAIIGGPVPGVNPTSVVAWDPQTNTVTRTLAGPTDGFVFAGLAVNGPYVVVGDHTFGAPRIRFFDRASGTEAFSITPKLLPPIGLLALDP
;
A
#
# COMPACT_ATOMS: atom_id res chain seq x y z
N MET A 1 -7.45 -28.03 0.55
CA MET A 1 -7.24 -26.83 -0.26
C MET A 1 -6.70 -27.31 -1.59
N ASP A 2 -7.45 -27.08 -2.66
CA ASP A 2 -6.94 -27.30 -4.00
C ASP A 2 -5.93 -26.18 -4.29
N GLN A 3 -4.72 -26.55 -4.68
CA GLN A 3 -3.68 -25.61 -5.11
C GLN A 3 -3.60 -25.62 -6.63
N ALA A 4 -3.74 -24.45 -7.25
CA ALA A 4 -3.41 -24.27 -8.65
C ALA A 4 -1.94 -23.83 -8.77
N SER A 5 -1.20 -24.36 -9.74
CA SER A 5 0.19 -23.94 -9.96
C SER A 5 0.51 -23.75 -11.44
N GLN A 6 1.31 -22.73 -11.73
CA GLN A 6 1.80 -22.37 -13.05
C GLN A 6 3.27 -21.92 -12.97
N CYS A 7 4.18 -22.58 -13.69
CA CYS A 7 5.58 -22.17 -13.77
C CYS A 7 5.92 -21.60 -15.16
N LEU A 8 6.54 -20.41 -15.19
CA LEU A 8 6.93 -19.74 -16.43
C LEU A 8 8.37 -20.00 -16.87
N GLY A 9 9.18 -20.67 -16.04
CA GLY A 9 10.61 -20.86 -16.30
C GLY A 9 11.38 -19.53 -16.35
N LYS A 10 10.93 -18.55 -15.55
CA LYS A 10 11.52 -17.22 -15.43
C LYS A 10 11.94 -17.02 -13.98
N SER A 11 13.21 -16.69 -13.75
CA SER A 11 13.67 -16.41 -12.41
C SER A 11 13.25 -15.01 -11.96
N LEU A 12 12.87 -14.90 -10.70
CA LEU A 12 12.71 -13.62 -10.00
C LEU A 12 13.84 -13.45 -8.99
N GLU A 13 14.12 -12.20 -8.62
CA GLU A 13 15.12 -11.91 -7.59
C GLU A 13 14.58 -12.27 -6.20
N ARG A 14 13.29 -12.00 -5.96
CA ARG A 14 12.60 -12.21 -4.70
C ARG A 14 11.32 -13.01 -4.90
N PRO A 15 10.89 -13.82 -3.90
CA PRO A 15 9.53 -14.34 -3.92
C PRO A 15 8.52 -13.20 -3.79
N MET A 16 7.28 -13.45 -4.20
CA MET A 16 6.20 -12.47 -4.09
C MET A 16 4.95 -13.06 -3.46
N LEU A 17 4.27 -12.25 -2.67
CA LEU A 17 2.90 -12.49 -2.23
C LEU A 17 1.95 -11.71 -3.15
N VAL A 18 0.88 -12.38 -3.57
CA VAL A 18 -0.19 -11.83 -4.39
C VAL A 18 -1.47 -11.95 -3.58
N LEU A 19 -2.15 -10.83 -3.37
CA LEU A 19 -3.49 -10.80 -2.82
C LEU A 19 -4.47 -10.77 -3.98
N GLU A 20 -5.45 -11.66 -3.94
CA GLU A 20 -6.45 -11.78 -4.99
C GLU A 20 -7.85 -11.62 -4.39
N SER A 21 -8.77 -11.00 -5.14
CA SER A 21 -10.14 -10.78 -4.67
C SER A 21 -11.12 -10.57 -5.82
N ASP A 22 -12.38 -10.97 -5.62
CA ASP A 22 -13.51 -10.55 -6.46
C ASP A 22 -14.07 -9.18 -6.06
N ARG A 23 -13.50 -8.54 -5.02
CA ARG A 23 -13.99 -7.31 -4.36
C ARG A 23 -15.44 -7.40 -3.87
N GLY A 24 -15.93 -8.62 -3.68
CA GLY A 24 -17.32 -8.90 -3.37
C GLY A 24 -17.46 -9.76 -2.14
N SER A 25 -16.97 -10.99 -2.20
CA SER A 25 -17.21 -12.01 -1.17
C SER A 25 -16.02 -12.93 -0.92
N SER A 26 -15.07 -12.96 -1.85
CA SER A 26 -14.04 -13.99 -1.91
C SER A 26 -12.68 -13.35 -2.11
N SER A 27 -11.70 -13.93 -1.41
CA SER A 27 -10.30 -13.54 -1.50
C SER A 27 -9.42 -14.79 -1.51
N ALA A 28 -8.21 -14.65 -2.04
CA ALA A 28 -7.24 -15.73 -2.15
C ALA A 28 -5.81 -15.19 -2.01
N LEU A 29 -4.86 -16.10 -1.79
CA LEU A 29 -3.43 -15.79 -1.76
C LEU A 29 -2.70 -16.56 -2.84
N GLY A 30 -1.92 -15.83 -3.64
CA GLY A 30 -0.97 -16.36 -4.58
C GLY A 30 0.46 -16.19 -4.08
N PHE A 31 1.31 -17.19 -4.31
CA PHE A 31 2.72 -17.18 -3.97
C PHE A 31 3.53 -17.40 -5.24
N LEU A 32 4.40 -16.44 -5.56
CA LEU A 32 5.28 -16.54 -6.71
C LEU A 32 6.71 -16.74 -6.23
N ASP A 33 7.25 -17.93 -6.47
CA ASP A 33 8.60 -18.30 -6.05
C ASP A 33 9.67 -17.67 -6.97
N THR A 34 10.93 -17.70 -6.52
CA THR A 34 12.09 -17.19 -7.29
C THR A 34 12.38 -17.98 -8.57
N ASP A 35 11.84 -19.19 -8.72
CA ASP A 35 11.93 -19.97 -9.96
C ASP A 35 10.81 -19.65 -10.98
N GLY A 36 9.91 -18.73 -10.62
CA GLY A 36 8.78 -18.30 -11.44
C GLY A 36 7.60 -19.24 -11.41
N CYS A 37 7.51 -20.12 -10.40
CA CYS A 37 6.32 -20.89 -10.11
C CYS A 37 5.34 -20.08 -9.27
N PHE A 38 4.15 -19.86 -9.83
CA PHE A 38 3.01 -19.27 -9.15
C PHE A 38 2.15 -20.37 -8.55
N THR A 39 1.78 -20.25 -7.28
CA THR A 39 0.89 -21.19 -6.58
C THR A 39 -0.21 -20.43 -5.85
N GLU A 40 -1.45 -20.79 -6.13
CA GLU A 40 -2.63 -20.14 -5.54
C GLU A 40 -3.24 -21.03 -4.46
N THR A 41 -3.65 -20.41 -3.36
CA THR A 41 -4.38 -21.07 -2.26
C THR A 41 -5.80 -20.53 -2.23
N ALA A 42 -6.76 -21.39 -2.52
CA ALA A 42 -8.19 -21.06 -2.50
C ALA A 42 -8.74 -20.93 -1.07
N ASP A 43 -9.91 -20.28 -0.97
CA ASP A 43 -10.74 -20.20 0.24
C ASP A 43 -10.05 -19.58 1.46
N VAL A 44 -9.11 -18.66 1.22
CA VAL A 44 -8.58 -17.82 2.30
C VAL A 44 -9.63 -16.74 2.55
N SER A 45 -10.50 -16.97 3.54
CA SER A 45 -11.60 -16.06 3.88
C SER A 45 -11.06 -14.75 4.49
N LEU A 46 -10.46 -13.90 3.66
CA LEU A 46 -9.84 -12.62 4.02
C LEU A 46 -10.81 -11.43 3.93
N GLY A 47 -12.10 -11.71 3.68
CA GLY A 47 -13.12 -10.69 3.55
C GLY A 47 -13.21 -10.10 2.15
N THR A 48 -13.90 -8.97 2.05
CA THR A 48 -14.27 -8.33 0.77
C THR A 48 -13.33 -7.21 0.35
N ASP A 49 -12.60 -6.64 1.31
CA ASP A 49 -11.67 -5.53 1.11
C ASP A 49 -10.33 -5.76 1.86
N PRO A 50 -9.56 -6.81 1.52
CA PRO A 50 -8.26 -7.00 2.15
C PRO A 50 -7.19 -6.08 1.55
N SER A 51 -6.20 -5.72 2.35
CA SER A 51 -4.97 -5.05 1.90
C SER A 51 -3.72 -5.83 2.33
N LEU A 52 -2.60 -5.59 1.64
CA LEU A 52 -1.30 -6.18 1.96
C LEU A 52 -0.41 -5.19 2.72
N SER A 53 0.30 -5.69 3.73
CA SER A 53 1.31 -4.95 4.47
C SER A 53 2.62 -5.73 4.55
N PHE A 54 3.75 -5.03 4.59
CA PHE A 54 5.06 -5.66 4.78
C PHE A 54 5.92 -4.82 5.69
N SER A 55 6.44 -5.43 6.76
CA SER A 55 7.28 -4.72 7.72
C SER A 55 8.27 -5.66 8.37
N ARG A 56 9.55 -5.26 8.39
CA ARG A 56 10.67 -6.02 9.01
C ARG A 56 10.71 -7.50 8.58
N GLY A 57 10.53 -7.78 7.29
CA GLY A 57 10.58 -9.15 6.76
C GLY A 57 9.29 -9.96 6.94
N ARG A 58 8.25 -9.38 7.55
CA ARG A 58 6.97 -10.05 7.82
C ARG A 58 5.89 -9.52 6.88
N ALA A 59 5.14 -10.43 6.28
CA ALA A 59 4.02 -10.11 5.41
C ALA A 59 2.70 -10.30 6.14
N PHE A 60 1.78 -9.37 5.93
CA PHE A 60 0.46 -9.38 6.54
C PHE A 60 -0.63 -9.12 5.52
N VAL A 61 -1.82 -9.63 5.81
CA VAL A 61 -3.07 -9.22 5.19
C VAL A 61 -3.91 -8.51 6.25
N CYS A 62 -4.34 -7.29 5.98
CA CYS A 62 -5.34 -6.62 6.80
C CYS A 62 -6.73 -6.93 6.22
N ALA A 63 -7.52 -7.76 6.92
CA ALA A 63 -8.90 -8.03 6.56
C ALA A 63 -9.79 -6.93 7.17
N ARG A 64 -9.96 -5.84 6.43
CA ARG A 64 -10.56 -4.57 6.88
C ARG A 64 -11.95 -4.74 7.47
N ASP A 65 -12.81 -5.44 6.73
CA ASP A 65 -14.21 -5.75 7.09
C ASP A 65 -14.34 -6.71 8.27
N GLN A 66 -13.32 -7.52 8.53
CA GLN A 66 -13.29 -8.48 9.64
C GLN A 66 -12.61 -7.93 10.90
N GLY A 67 -11.85 -6.86 10.77
CA GLY A 67 -11.13 -6.26 11.90
C GLY A 67 -9.96 -7.09 12.41
N VAL A 68 -9.32 -7.85 11.53
CA VAL A 68 -8.17 -8.68 11.89
C VAL A 68 -6.99 -8.45 10.94
N VAL A 69 -5.79 -8.69 11.47
CA VAL A 69 -4.53 -8.72 10.72
C VAL A 69 -4.03 -10.16 10.73
N LEU A 70 -3.77 -10.72 9.55
CA LEU A 70 -3.29 -12.09 9.39
C LEU A 70 -1.84 -12.07 8.95
N GLU A 71 -0.96 -12.73 9.69
CA GLU A 71 0.43 -12.91 9.28
C GLU A 71 0.56 -14.09 8.32
N VAL A 72 1.27 -13.88 7.22
CA VAL A 72 1.48 -14.86 6.17
C VAL A 72 2.94 -15.27 6.16
N ASP A 73 3.21 -16.56 6.35
CA ASP A 73 4.53 -17.12 6.06
C ASP A 73 4.59 -17.55 4.60
N ALA A 74 5.49 -16.94 3.84
CA ALA A 74 5.67 -17.25 2.43
C ALA A 74 6.35 -18.61 2.22
N ALA A 75 7.17 -19.08 3.17
CA ALA A 75 7.83 -20.37 3.06
C ALA A 75 6.84 -21.53 3.19
N SER A 76 5.98 -21.50 4.22
CA SER A 76 4.91 -22.48 4.41
C SER A 76 3.66 -22.21 3.56
N ARG A 77 3.55 -21.01 2.96
CA ARG A 77 2.41 -20.54 2.18
C ARG A 77 1.10 -20.59 2.97
N SER A 78 1.16 -20.15 4.23
CA SER A 78 0.02 -20.25 5.14
C SER A 78 -0.09 -19.04 6.05
N ILE A 79 -1.31 -18.80 6.53
CA ILE A 79 -1.54 -17.91 7.67
C ILE A 79 -0.96 -18.58 8.92
N THR A 80 -0.08 -17.88 9.62
CA THR A 80 0.58 -18.38 10.84
C THR A 80 0.00 -17.79 12.11
N ASN A 81 -0.44 -16.52 12.06
CA ASN A 81 -1.05 -15.82 13.18
C ASN A 81 -2.25 -14.98 12.72
N VAL A 82 -3.19 -14.75 13.64
CA VAL A 82 -4.31 -13.82 13.48
C VAL A 82 -4.32 -12.89 14.69
N PHE A 83 -4.24 -11.60 14.43
CA PHE A 83 -4.26 -10.54 15.44
C PHE A 83 -5.56 -9.76 15.35
N VAL A 84 -6.17 -9.46 16.49
CA VAL A 84 -7.33 -8.57 16.55
C VAL A 84 -6.86 -7.12 16.39
N ALA A 85 -7.58 -6.34 15.58
CA ALA A 85 -7.33 -4.91 15.39
C ALA A 85 -8.32 -4.02 16.16
N TYR A 86 -9.11 -4.60 17.07
CA TYR A 86 -10.17 -3.93 17.80
C TYR A 86 -10.03 -4.05 19.31
N THR A 87 -10.66 -3.11 20.00
CA THR A 87 -10.96 -3.18 21.43
C THR A 87 -12.30 -3.87 21.69
N GLU A 88 -12.50 -4.40 22.91
CA GLU A 88 -13.74 -5.09 23.25
C GLU A 88 -14.97 -4.18 23.05
N GLY A 89 -15.90 -4.61 22.21
CA GLY A 89 -17.14 -3.88 21.90
C GLY A 89 -17.05 -2.93 20.70
N GLU A 90 -15.88 -2.80 20.07
CA GLU A 90 -15.71 -2.03 18.84
C GLU A 90 -16.25 -2.83 17.63
N ALA A 91 -17.07 -2.16 16.81
CA ALA A 91 -17.83 -2.83 15.75
C ALA A 91 -17.13 -2.84 14.38
N ALA A 92 -16.27 -1.86 14.10
CA ALA A 92 -15.67 -1.64 12.78
C ALA A 92 -14.25 -1.06 12.91
N PRO A 93 -13.28 -1.85 13.38
CA PRO A 93 -11.90 -1.37 13.61
C PRO A 93 -11.10 -1.06 12.33
N ASN A 94 -11.51 -1.62 11.19
CA ASN A 94 -11.02 -1.29 9.86
C ASN A 94 -9.48 -1.13 9.73
N PRO A 95 -8.68 -2.19 10.00
CA PRO A 95 -7.23 -2.13 9.87
C PRO A 95 -6.82 -1.93 8.42
N HIS A 96 -6.11 -0.86 8.09
CA HIS A 96 -5.70 -0.54 6.72
C HIS A 96 -4.27 -0.96 6.39
N ASP A 97 -3.36 -0.89 7.37
CA ASP A 97 -1.94 -1.20 7.21
C ASP A 97 -1.28 -1.54 8.56
N VAL A 98 -0.11 -2.17 8.54
CA VAL A 98 0.61 -2.63 9.74
C VAL A 98 2.12 -2.43 9.64
N ALA A 99 2.70 -1.92 10.71
CA ALA A 99 4.14 -1.83 10.92
C ALA A 99 4.57 -2.67 12.13
N VAL A 100 5.77 -3.25 12.06
CA VAL A 100 6.39 -3.96 13.18
C VAL A 100 7.53 -3.09 13.71
N ASP A 101 7.55 -2.83 15.01
CA ASP A 101 8.65 -2.09 15.64
C ASP A 101 9.85 -2.98 15.98
N ALA A 102 10.91 -2.39 16.55
CA ALA A 102 12.13 -3.11 16.91
C ALA A 102 11.93 -4.17 18.02
N ASP A 103 10.90 -4.01 18.85
CA ASP A 103 10.54 -4.95 19.93
C ASP A 103 9.57 -6.04 19.45
N GLY A 104 9.09 -5.95 18.20
CA GLY A 104 8.15 -6.89 17.59
C GLY A 104 6.67 -6.58 17.85
N LYS A 105 6.34 -5.41 18.41
CA LYS A 105 4.93 -4.97 18.52
C LYS A 105 4.39 -4.68 17.12
N LEU A 106 3.14 -5.04 16.88
CA LEU A 106 2.42 -4.65 15.67
C LEU A 106 1.68 -3.35 15.94
N TRP A 107 1.94 -2.36 15.11
CA TRP A 107 1.26 -1.07 15.08
C TRP A 107 0.30 -1.08 13.91
N ILE A 108 -0.96 -0.74 14.15
CA ILE A 108 -2.05 -0.95 13.20
C ILE A 108 -2.69 0.41 12.89
N ALA A 109 -2.61 0.84 11.63
CA ALA A 109 -3.41 1.95 11.12
C ALA A 109 -4.87 1.49 11.01
N ARG A 110 -5.80 2.30 11.53
CA ARG A 110 -7.24 1.99 11.57
C ARG A 110 -8.02 3.10 10.90
N PHE A 111 -8.45 2.89 9.67
CA PHE A 111 -9.19 3.89 8.92
C PHE A 111 -10.57 4.13 9.56
N ASN A 112 -11.07 5.36 9.54
CA ASN A 112 -12.33 5.73 10.19
C ASN A 112 -12.36 5.46 11.73
N SER A 113 -11.18 5.49 12.37
CA SER A 113 -11.02 5.33 13.83
C SER A 113 -10.21 6.50 14.40
N PRO A 114 -10.49 6.97 15.63
CA PRO A 114 -9.75 8.07 16.24
C PRO A 114 -8.34 7.70 16.73
N SER A 115 -7.97 6.41 16.74
CA SER A 115 -6.71 5.96 17.32
C SER A 115 -6.06 4.82 16.53
N ALA A 116 -4.73 4.72 16.59
CA ALA A 116 -3.97 3.58 16.07
C ALA A 116 -3.89 2.47 17.13
N GLY A 117 -3.96 1.21 16.70
CA GLY A 117 -3.90 0.03 17.58
C GLY A 117 -2.49 -0.50 17.77
N ILE A 118 -2.23 -1.10 18.94
CA ILE A 118 -0.93 -1.71 19.26
C ILE A 118 -1.17 -3.12 19.79
N VAL A 119 -0.56 -4.11 19.14
CA VAL A 119 -0.58 -5.51 19.55
C VAL A 119 0.81 -5.94 19.97
N MET A 120 0.93 -6.52 21.15
CA MET A 120 2.20 -7.00 21.71
C MET A 120 2.69 -8.25 20.97
N PRO A 121 3.98 -8.61 21.06
CA PRO A 121 4.53 -9.78 20.37
C PRO A 121 3.86 -11.11 20.72
N ASP A 122 3.20 -11.19 21.89
CA ASP A 122 2.43 -12.36 22.32
C ASP A 122 0.99 -12.38 21.77
N GLY A 123 0.62 -11.40 20.94
CA GLY A 123 -0.69 -11.25 20.33
C GLY A 123 -1.73 -10.53 21.20
N SER A 124 -1.36 -10.12 22.43
CA SER A 124 -2.28 -9.37 23.30
C SER A 124 -2.40 -7.91 22.88
N TRP A 125 -3.54 -7.29 23.17
CA TRP A 125 -3.74 -5.85 22.95
C TRP A 125 -2.87 -5.03 23.91
N GLY A 126 -1.92 -4.28 23.37
CA GLY A 126 -0.94 -3.49 24.10
C GLY A 126 -1.39 -2.05 24.39
N GLY A 127 -2.40 -1.55 23.68
CA GLY A 127 -2.94 -0.21 23.86
C GLY A 127 -3.20 0.51 22.54
N GLU A 128 -3.32 1.83 22.63
CA GLU A 128 -3.66 2.70 21.49
C GLU A 128 -2.87 4.01 21.55
N VAL A 129 -2.75 4.66 20.39
CA VAL A 129 -2.37 6.08 20.26
C VAL A 129 -3.59 6.87 19.87
N ASP A 130 -4.02 7.81 20.71
CA ASP A 130 -5.07 8.76 20.36
C ASP A 130 -4.55 9.76 19.31
N LEU A 131 -5.23 9.80 18.17
CA LEU A 131 -4.96 10.67 17.02
C LEU A 131 -6.15 11.58 16.71
N SER A 132 -7.20 11.58 17.54
CA SER A 132 -8.44 12.33 17.30
C SER A 132 -8.22 13.84 17.12
N ALA A 133 -7.23 14.39 17.82
CA ALA A 133 -6.84 15.79 17.70
C ALA A 133 -6.23 16.15 16.33
N LEU A 134 -5.82 15.16 15.55
CA LEU A 134 -5.29 15.32 14.18
C LEU A 134 -6.37 15.11 13.12
N GLY A 135 -7.57 14.69 13.54
CA GLY A 135 -8.72 14.52 12.68
C GLY A 135 -9.28 15.83 12.13
N GLY A 136 -10.17 15.67 11.16
CA GLY A 136 -10.96 16.75 10.60
C GLY A 136 -12.02 17.27 11.57
N THR A 137 -13.12 17.77 11.01
CA THR A 137 -14.27 18.30 11.75
C THR A 137 -15.00 17.26 12.60
N ASP A 138 -14.87 15.97 12.28
CA ASP A 138 -15.44 14.84 13.02
C ASP A 138 -14.48 14.22 14.06
N GLY A 139 -13.24 14.69 14.12
CA GLY A 139 -12.21 14.14 15.01
C GLY A 139 -11.68 12.78 14.58
N ILE A 140 -11.90 12.40 13.32
CA ILE A 140 -11.38 11.17 12.72
C ILE A 140 -10.22 11.53 11.78
N PRO A 141 -9.03 10.96 11.98
CA PRO A 141 -7.86 11.27 11.17
C PRO A 141 -7.72 10.45 9.89
N ASP A 142 -8.50 9.38 9.72
CA ASP A 142 -8.48 8.50 8.55
C ASP A 142 -7.07 7.96 8.25
N MET A 143 -6.58 7.11 9.15
CA MET A 143 -5.26 6.49 9.03
C MET A 143 -5.22 5.51 7.86
N GLU A 144 -4.47 5.84 6.82
CA GLU A 144 -4.36 5.01 5.61
C GLU A 144 -3.21 4.02 5.68
N SER A 145 -2.03 4.48 6.12
CA SER A 145 -0.83 3.64 6.12
C SER A 145 0.13 3.96 7.26
N ILE A 146 1.01 3.00 7.56
CA ILE A 146 1.89 3.04 8.71
C ILE A 146 3.23 2.39 8.41
N VAL A 147 4.32 3.00 8.88
CA VAL A 147 5.66 2.45 8.70
C VAL A 147 6.56 2.70 9.91
N SER A 148 7.45 1.75 10.18
CA SER A 148 8.47 1.88 11.22
C SER A 148 9.79 2.33 10.59
N VAL A 149 10.34 3.43 11.07
CA VAL A 149 11.66 3.94 10.67
C VAL A 149 12.44 4.33 11.93
N GLY A 150 13.57 3.65 12.15
CA GLY A 150 14.35 3.80 13.36
C GLY A 150 13.54 3.45 14.61
N ASP A 151 13.52 4.36 15.58
CA ASP A 151 12.79 4.21 16.84
C ASP A 151 11.35 4.76 16.77
N PHE A 152 10.91 5.18 15.59
CA PHE A 152 9.62 5.85 15.40
C PHE A 152 8.69 5.05 14.48
N ILE A 153 7.40 5.31 14.70
CA ILE A 153 6.29 4.89 13.87
C ILE A 153 5.73 6.14 13.22
N TYR A 154 5.55 6.07 11.90
CA TYR A 154 5.00 7.14 11.08
C TYR A 154 3.66 6.69 10.51
N ILE A 155 2.61 7.48 10.71
CA ILE A 155 1.23 7.16 10.33
C ILE A 155 0.71 8.23 9.39
N ALA A 156 0.31 7.85 8.18
CA ALA A 156 -0.28 8.75 7.19
C ALA A 156 -1.79 8.93 7.46
N LEU A 157 -2.24 10.18 7.46
CA LEU A 157 -3.60 10.58 7.80
C LEU A 157 -4.24 11.32 6.61
N GLU A 158 -5.36 10.81 6.10
CA GLU A 158 -6.08 11.40 4.97
C GLU A 158 -6.81 12.70 5.33
N ARG A 159 -7.32 12.77 6.56
CA ARG A 159 -8.10 13.90 7.10
C ARG A 159 -9.30 14.24 6.24
N LEU A 160 -10.20 13.27 6.12
CA LEU A 160 -11.43 13.42 5.38
C LEU A 160 -12.54 13.95 6.28
N ASN A 161 -13.59 14.47 5.66
CA ASN A 161 -14.88 14.67 6.32
C ASN A 161 -15.82 13.49 6.06
N ALA A 162 -17.03 13.56 6.63
CA ALA A 162 -18.07 12.56 6.45
C ALA A 162 -18.48 12.28 4.97
N ASP A 163 -18.19 13.19 4.04
CA ASP A 163 -18.43 13.02 2.60
C ASP A 163 -17.18 12.49 1.86
N HIS A 164 -16.16 12.03 2.59
CA HIS A 164 -14.88 11.55 2.10
C HIS A 164 -14.11 12.59 1.28
N LYS A 165 -14.21 13.87 1.67
CA LYS A 165 -13.45 14.97 1.08
C LYS A 165 -12.34 15.40 2.01
N ALA A 166 -11.13 15.55 1.47
CA ALA A 166 -10.00 16.05 2.23
C ALA A 166 -10.26 17.47 2.76
N GLU A 167 -10.06 17.68 4.06
CA GLU A 167 -10.28 18.97 4.73
C GLU A 167 -9.00 19.82 4.86
N GLY A 168 -7.87 19.33 4.35
CA GLY A 168 -6.59 20.02 4.37
C GLY A 168 -5.48 19.17 3.75
N PRO A 169 -4.22 19.58 3.91
CA PRO A 169 -3.09 18.71 3.61
C PRO A 169 -3.15 17.43 4.42
N GLY A 170 -2.68 16.34 3.82
CA GLY A 170 -2.43 15.09 4.55
C GLY A 170 -1.37 15.31 5.63
N LEU A 171 -1.44 14.50 6.68
CA LEU A 171 -0.47 14.56 7.78
C LEU A 171 0.29 13.25 7.90
N LEU A 172 1.54 13.35 8.34
CA LEU A 172 2.32 12.24 8.88
C LEU A 172 2.46 12.46 10.40
N ALA A 173 1.89 11.57 11.20
CA ALA A 173 2.06 11.58 12.65
C ALA A 173 3.28 10.73 13.04
N GLU A 174 4.16 11.27 13.86
CA GLU A 174 5.35 10.59 14.38
C GLU A 174 5.12 10.16 15.83
N VAL A 175 5.32 8.87 16.12
CA VAL A 175 5.13 8.28 17.45
C VAL A 175 6.39 7.49 17.85
N PRO A 176 7.01 7.78 19.01
CA PRO A 176 8.10 6.95 19.54
C PRO A 176 7.60 5.53 19.88
N SER A 177 8.36 4.50 19.48
CA SER A 177 7.97 3.09 19.65
C SER A 177 8.37 2.47 21.02
N SER A 178 9.26 3.14 21.75
CA SER A 178 10.02 2.53 22.86
C SER A 178 9.18 2.07 24.06
N SER A 179 8.17 2.81 24.52
CA SER A 179 7.33 2.40 25.67
C SER A 179 6.05 3.24 25.85
N PRO A 180 5.00 2.67 26.46
CA PRO A 180 3.78 3.40 26.78
C PRO A 180 3.98 4.44 27.91
N PRO A 181 3.14 5.50 27.99
CA PRO A 181 2.05 5.79 27.07
C PRO A 181 2.57 6.22 25.70
N PHE A 182 1.98 5.68 24.65
CA PHE A 182 2.34 6.02 23.29
C PHE A 182 1.60 7.30 22.89
N THR A 183 2.35 8.34 22.53
CA THR A 183 1.79 9.66 22.22
C THR A 183 2.49 10.23 21.00
N VAL A 184 1.73 10.97 20.18
CA VAL A 184 2.28 11.75 19.07
C VAL A 184 3.38 12.69 19.57
N ALA A 185 4.58 12.54 19.04
CA ALA A 185 5.73 13.39 19.34
C ALA A 185 5.77 14.62 18.41
N SER A 186 5.48 14.41 17.14
CA SER A 186 5.43 15.47 16.14
C SER A 186 4.46 15.13 15.02
N THR A 187 4.15 16.14 14.20
CA THR A 187 3.40 15.98 12.96
C THR A 187 4.08 16.73 11.84
N LEU A 188 3.87 16.24 10.63
CA LEU A 188 4.36 16.85 9.39
C LEU A 188 3.23 16.93 8.37
N GLU A 189 2.98 18.12 7.84
CA GLU A 189 2.13 18.27 6.65
C GLU A 189 2.87 17.73 5.42
N MET A 190 2.15 17.00 4.56
CA MET A 190 2.68 16.49 3.28
C MET A 190 2.74 17.61 2.22
N GLY A 191 3.34 18.74 2.58
CA GLY A 191 3.28 19.97 1.82
C GLY A 191 1.84 20.45 1.68
N ALA A 192 1.41 20.67 0.44
CA ALA A 192 0.02 20.99 0.12
C ALA A 192 -0.73 19.80 -0.52
N ALA A 193 -0.11 18.61 -0.55
CA ALA A 193 -0.77 17.41 -1.05
C ALA A 193 -1.77 16.90 -0.01
N GLN A 194 -2.89 16.39 -0.51
CA GLN A 194 -4.02 15.96 0.30
C GLN A 194 -4.24 14.46 0.12
N ASN A 195 -4.97 13.84 1.05
CA ASN A 195 -5.43 12.45 0.94
C ASN A 195 -4.28 11.47 0.59
N PRO A 196 -3.27 11.28 1.46
CA PRO A 196 -2.31 10.20 1.30
C PRO A 196 -3.03 8.86 1.15
N PHE A 197 -2.80 8.17 0.03
CA PHE A 197 -3.54 6.97 -0.35
C PHE A 197 -2.57 5.79 -0.59
N GLY A 198 -2.96 4.60 -0.15
CA GLY A 198 -2.11 3.42 -0.20
C GLY A 198 -0.93 3.46 0.77
N ARG A 199 0.04 2.57 0.54
CA ARG A 199 1.16 2.35 1.46
C ARG A 199 2.19 3.48 1.42
N LEU A 200 2.69 3.84 2.60
CA LEU A 200 3.98 4.52 2.74
C LEU A 200 5.10 3.59 2.29
N ILE A 201 5.92 4.03 1.33
CA ILE A 201 7.01 3.22 0.77
C ILE A 201 8.37 3.79 1.19
N PRO A 202 9.11 3.14 2.10
CA PRO A 202 10.49 3.49 2.38
C PRO A 202 11.37 3.45 1.13
N ALA A 203 12.24 4.44 0.98
CA ALA A 203 13.19 4.48 -0.12
C ALA A 203 14.29 3.41 0.09
N PRO A 204 14.50 2.48 -0.86
CA PRO A 204 15.52 1.44 -0.69
C PRO A 204 16.96 1.98 -0.71
N TRP A 205 17.18 3.23 -1.11
CA TRP A 205 18.50 3.89 -1.14
C TRP A 205 18.76 4.83 0.05
N ASP A 206 17.74 5.15 0.87
CA ASP A 206 17.86 6.06 1.99
C ASP A 206 16.86 5.68 3.09
N ALA A 207 17.40 5.22 4.22
CA ALA A 207 16.60 4.75 5.36
C ALA A 207 15.76 5.85 6.03
N THR A 208 16.00 7.12 5.72
CA THR A 208 15.27 8.27 6.28
C THR A 208 14.26 8.89 5.32
N THR A 209 14.11 8.32 4.11
CA THR A 209 13.17 8.82 3.11
C THR A 209 12.01 7.85 2.93
N ILE A 210 10.80 8.39 2.92
CA ILE A 210 9.54 7.69 2.66
C ILE A 210 8.85 8.36 1.47
N ALA A 211 8.14 7.61 0.64
CA ALA A 211 7.25 8.15 -0.38
C ALA A 211 5.78 7.85 -0.06
N ALA A 212 4.90 8.76 -0.47
CA ALA A 212 3.45 8.61 -0.39
C ALA A 212 2.80 9.02 -1.72
N ALA A 213 1.80 8.27 -2.18
CA ALA A 213 0.83 8.80 -3.13
C ALA A 213 -0.16 9.68 -2.35
N ALA A 214 -0.53 10.83 -2.90
CA ALA A 214 -1.44 11.79 -2.32
C ALA A 214 -2.32 12.39 -3.43
N PRO A 215 -3.30 11.62 -3.96
CA PRO A 215 -4.15 12.04 -5.07
C PRO A 215 -5.11 13.19 -4.75
N GLY A 216 -5.36 13.54 -3.50
CA GLY A 216 -6.43 14.48 -3.17
C GLY A 216 -7.81 13.95 -3.60
N GLU A 217 -8.41 14.54 -4.64
CA GLU A 217 -9.73 14.15 -5.14
C GLU A 217 -9.61 13.32 -6.43
N ILE A 218 -9.99 12.04 -6.34
CA ILE A 218 -9.61 10.97 -7.27
C ILE A 218 -10.05 11.16 -8.75
N ASP A 219 -10.98 12.07 -9.06
CA ASP A 219 -11.47 12.30 -10.43
C ASP A 219 -11.16 13.71 -10.98
N THR A 220 -10.41 14.53 -10.25
CA THR A 220 -10.15 15.94 -10.62
C THR A 220 -8.67 16.25 -10.70
N VAL A 221 -8.14 16.33 -11.92
CA VAL A 221 -6.76 16.74 -12.17
C VAL A 221 -6.73 18.17 -12.70
N SER A 222 -5.90 19.02 -12.10
CA SER A 222 -5.65 20.37 -12.61
C SER A 222 -4.18 20.77 -12.48
N ASP A 223 -3.71 21.69 -13.33
CA ASP A 223 -2.36 22.24 -13.26
C ASP A 223 -2.11 23.07 -11.99
N ALA A 224 -3.17 23.48 -11.30
CA ALA A 224 -3.09 24.15 -10.01
C ALA A 224 -3.08 23.17 -8.82
N ASN A 225 -3.26 21.86 -9.06
CA ASN A 225 -3.27 20.86 -7.99
C ASN A 225 -1.88 20.72 -7.39
N THR A 226 -1.84 20.72 -6.06
CA THR A 226 -0.66 20.47 -5.24
C THR A 226 -0.51 19.00 -4.83
N ASN A 227 -1.33 18.14 -5.42
CA ASN A 227 -1.41 16.71 -5.19
C ASN A 227 -0.49 15.93 -6.15
N GLY A 228 -0.21 14.68 -5.81
CA GLY A 228 0.66 13.83 -6.61
C GLY A 228 1.43 12.86 -5.72
N ILE A 229 2.72 12.69 -5.99
CA ILE A 229 3.60 11.83 -5.19
C ILE A 229 4.54 12.71 -4.37
N VAL A 230 4.61 12.47 -3.07
CA VAL A 230 5.41 13.24 -2.11
C VAL A 230 6.56 12.38 -1.59
N PHE A 231 7.77 12.94 -1.52
CA PHE A 231 8.87 12.39 -0.72
C PHE A 231 8.94 13.09 0.61
N ILE A 232 9.19 12.31 1.65
CA ILE A 232 9.23 12.75 3.03
C ILE A 232 10.58 12.34 3.61
N SER A 233 11.37 13.32 4.04
CA SER A 233 12.55 13.08 4.85
C SER A 233 12.16 13.16 6.32
N VAL A 234 12.18 12.02 7.01
CA VAL A 234 11.84 11.97 8.44
C VAL A 234 12.94 12.54 9.33
N GLU A 235 14.21 12.49 8.88
CA GLU A 235 15.32 13.14 9.59
C GLU A 235 15.20 14.67 9.57
N LEU A 236 14.83 15.23 8.42
CA LEU A 236 14.68 16.68 8.25
C LEU A 236 13.31 17.19 8.67
N ASN A 237 12.35 16.29 8.94
CA ASN A 237 10.94 16.59 9.14
C ASN A 237 10.39 17.48 8.01
N GLN A 238 10.59 17.04 6.76
CA GLN A 238 10.24 17.78 5.56
C GLN A 238 9.55 16.89 4.54
N ALA A 239 8.53 17.44 3.87
CA ALA A 239 7.82 16.79 2.78
C ALA A 239 7.86 17.67 1.54
N GLU A 240 8.16 17.06 0.39
CA GLU A 240 8.27 17.73 -0.90
C GLU A 240 7.48 16.99 -1.97
N LEU A 241 6.71 17.72 -2.77
CA LEU A 241 6.04 17.16 -3.94
C LEU A 241 7.11 16.78 -4.97
N SER A 242 7.24 15.48 -5.23
CA SER A 242 8.10 14.97 -6.30
C SER A 242 7.46 15.25 -7.64
N ILE A 243 6.25 14.75 -7.88
CA ILE A 243 5.60 14.89 -9.18
C ILE A 243 4.11 15.09 -9.00
N SER A 244 3.54 16.05 -9.73
CA SER A 244 2.12 16.40 -9.63
C SER A 244 1.23 15.44 -10.40
N GLU A 245 -0.05 15.37 -10.02
CA GLU A 245 -1.06 14.62 -10.79
C GLU A 245 -1.15 15.07 -12.25
N ALA A 246 -1.04 16.39 -12.49
CA ALA A 246 -1.04 16.94 -13.85
C ALA A 246 0.14 16.41 -14.68
N SER A 247 1.32 16.25 -14.07
CA SER A 247 2.50 15.68 -14.73
C SER A 247 2.38 14.17 -14.94
N LEU A 248 1.67 13.48 -14.05
CA LEU A 248 1.35 12.05 -14.15
C LEU A 248 0.20 11.77 -15.15
N GLY A 249 -0.61 12.77 -15.46
CA GLY A 249 -1.83 12.64 -16.27
C GLY A 249 -3.01 12.04 -15.50
N GLY A 250 -2.98 12.05 -14.17
CA GLY A 250 -3.95 11.37 -13.31
C GLY A 250 -3.52 11.30 -11.85
N SER A 251 -4.39 10.70 -11.04
CA SER A 251 -4.27 10.55 -9.61
C SER A 251 -3.39 9.32 -9.29
N PRO A 252 -2.28 9.44 -8.54
CA PRO A 252 -1.48 8.29 -8.15
C PRO A 252 -2.23 7.44 -7.11
N LEU A 253 -2.27 6.14 -7.33
CA LEU A 253 -3.00 5.17 -6.49
C LEU A 253 -2.06 4.21 -5.77
N GLU A 254 -0.98 3.81 -6.43
CA GLU A 254 0.08 2.96 -5.86
C GLU A 254 1.42 3.38 -6.43
N ILE A 255 2.48 3.23 -5.63
CA ILE A 255 3.84 3.58 -6.00
C ILE A 255 4.81 2.42 -5.69
N ALA A 256 5.85 2.29 -6.49
CA ALA A 256 6.97 1.38 -6.25
C ALA A 256 8.29 2.08 -6.58
N LEU A 257 9.19 2.09 -5.60
CA LEU A 257 10.51 2.75 -5.71
C LEU A 257 11.57 1.72 -6.13
N ALA A 258 12.39 2.07 -7.12
CA ALA A 258 13.44 1.19 -7.63
C ALA A 258 14.85 1.75 -7.44
N GLY A 259 14.97 3.09 -7.45
CA GLY A 259 16.21 3.82 -7.24
C GLY A 259 15.94 5.33 -7.16
N PRO A 260 16.95 6.14 -6.80
CA PRO A 260 16.78 7.58 -6.66
C PRO A 260 16.37 8.27 -7.95
N SER A 261 16.57 7.67 -9.12
CA SER A 261 16.17 8.20 -10.43
C SER A 261 15.20 7.28 -11.19
N GLU A 262 14.56 6.32 -10.50
CA GLU A 262 13.64 5.38 -11.13
C GLU A 262 12.57 4.90 -10.15
N ALA A 263 11.32 5.20 -10.47
CA ALA A 263 10.16 4.74 -9.74
C ALA A 263 8.95 4.55 -10.67
N TYR A 264 7.91 3.88 -10.18
CA TYR A 264 6.73 3.48 -10.95
C TYR A 264 5.45 3.72 -10.19
N ALA A 265 4.39 4.13 -10.89
CA ALA A 265 3.09 4.39 -10.28
C ALA A 265 1.95 3.79 -11.11
N ILE A 266 0.92 3.32 -10.41
CA ILE A 266 -0.41 3.13 -10.99
C ILE A 266 -1.15 4.45 -10.87
N ILE A 267 -1.67 4.93 -11.99
CA ILE A 267 -2.36 6.22 -12.11
C ILE A 267 -3.82 5.97 -12.48
N GLY A 268 -4.75 6.51 -11.68
CA GLY A 268 -6.16 6.62 -12.02
C GLY A 268 -6.41 7.86 -12.88
N GLY A 269 -6.97 7.65 -14.08
CA GLY A 269 -7.27 8.75 -15.00
C GLY A 269 -8.51 9.54 -14.57
N PRO A 270 -8.58 10.85 -14.92
CA PRO A 270 -9.62 11.77 -14.44
C PRO A 270 -10.91 11.66 -15.26
N VAL A 271 -11.46 10.46 -15.38
CA VAL A 271 -12.74 10.21 -16.05
C VAL A 271 -13.74 9.73 -15.00
N PRO A 272 -14.60 10.63 -14.47
CA PRO A 272 -15.50 10.32 -13.38
C PRO A 272 -16.32 9.06 -13.61
N GLY A 273 -16.28 8.14 -12.65
CA GLY A 273 -17.00 6.87 -12.69
C GLY A 273 -16.44 5.81 -13.65
N VAL A 274 -15.30 6.08 -14.30
CA VAL A 274 -14.59 5.11 -15.17
C VAL A 274 -13.22 4.79 -14.59
N ASN A 275 -12.48 5.83 -14.19
CA ASN A 275 -11.16 5.79 -13.56
C ASN A 275 -10.18 4.89 -14.32
N PRO A 276 -9.94 5.15 -15.61
CA PRO A 276 -9.07 4.34 -16.44
C PRO A 276 -7.66 4.33 -15.86
N THR A 277 -7.09 3.15 -15.63
CA THR A 277 -5.77 3.03 -15.01
C THR A 277 -4.65 3.03 -16.05
N SER A 278 -3.50 3.60 -15.71
CA SER A 278 -2.25 3.46 -16.45
C SER A 278 -1.10 3.14 -15.50
N VAL A 279 0.00 2.63 -16.06
CA VAL A 279 1.25 2.40 -15.32
C VAL A 279 2.32 3.27 -15.96
N VAL A 280 2.93 4.13 -15.16
CA VAL A 280 3.98 5.03 -15.61
C VAL A 280 5.26 4.76 -14.85
N ALA A 281 6.40 5.03 -15.47
CA ALA A 281 7.65 5.26 -14.75
C ALA A 281 7.96 6.74 -14.73
N TRP A 282 8.52 7.20 -13.61
CA TRP A 282 9.02 8.55 -13.47
C TRP A 282 10.42 8.55 -12.88
N ASP A 283 11.13 9.65 -13.08
CA ASP A 283 12.42 9.92 -12.48
C ASP A 283 12.24 10.91 -11.31
N PRO A 284 12.40 10.47 -10.05
CA PRO A 284 12.33 11.34 -8.87
C PRO A 284 13.32 12.49 -8.82
N GLN A 285 14.46 12.44 -9.53
CA GLN A 285 15.44 13.54 -9.51
C GLN A 285 15.05 14.67 -10.44
N THR A 286 14.45 14.33 -11.58
CA THR A 286 14.02 15.30 -12.59
C THR A 286 12.53 15.63 -12.50
N ASN A 287 11.78 14.89 -11.69
CA ASN A 287 10.33 15.04 -11.51
C ASN A 287 9.56 14.91 -12.81
N THR A 288 9.98 13.99 -13.69
CA THR A 288 9.37 13.77 -15.00
C THR A 288 8.93 12.32 -15.21
N VAL A 289 7.77 12.15 -15.85
CA VAL A 289 7.38 10.85 -16.42
C VAL A 289 8.34 10.52 -17.56
N THR A 290 8.99 9.36 -17.47
CA THR A 290 9.98 8.91 -18.46
C THR A 290 9.37 7.96 -19.49
N ARG A 291 8.33 7.22 -19.11
CA ARG A 291 7.64 6.24 -19.97
C ARG A 291 6.29 5.84 -19.40
N THR A 292 5.38 5.45 -20.30
CA THR A 292 4.15 4.71 -19.96
C THR A 292 4.36 3.24 -20.29
N LEU A 293 4.21 2.35 -19.31
CA LEU A 293 4.38 0.91 -19.45
C LEU A 293 3.11 0.26 -19.99
N ALA A 294 1.95 0.73 -19.52
CA ALA A 294 0.64 0.22 -19.90
C ALA A 294 -0.46 1.27 -19.69
N GLY A 295 -1.55 1.14 -20.45
CA GLY A 295 -2.72 1.99 -20.37
C GLY A 295 -2.66 3.24 -21.26
N PRO A 296 -3.64 4.15 -21.14
CA PRO A 296 -4.81 4.04 -20.25
C PRO A 296 -5.70 2.85 -20.65
N THR A 297 -6.35 2.23 -19.67
CA THR A 297 -7.30 1.13 -19.87
C THR A 297 -8.72 1.67 -20.04
N ASP A 298 -9.69 0.81 -20.37
CA ASP A 298 -11.09 1.25 -20.54
C ASP A 298 -11.83 1.48 -19.20
N GLY A 299 -11.20 1.14 -18.09
CA GLY A 299 -11.72 1.33 -16.73
C GLY A 299 -10.65 1.06 -15.68
N PHE A 300 -11.03 1.06 -14.41
CA PHE A 300 -10.14 0.75 -13.30
C PHE A 300 -9.72 -0.72 -13.35
N VAL A 301 -8.51 -1.05 -13.83
CA VAL A 301 -8.06 -2.45 -13.97
C VAL A 301 -6.71 -2.78 -13.34
N PHE A 302 -5.79 -1.83 -13.23
CA PHE A 302 -4.50 -2.09 -12.59
C PHE A 302 -4.60 -1.89 -11.09
N ALA A 303 -4.12 -2.87 -10.33
CA ALA A 303 -4.05 -2.89 -8.88
C ALA A 303 -2.88 -3.79 -8.45
N GLY A 304 -2.17 -3.43 -7.39
CA GLY A 304 -0.93 -4.05 -7.00
C GLY A 304 0.24 -3.64 -7.90
N LEU A 305 1.25 -3.04 -7.29
CA LEU A 305 2.50 -2.64 -7.94
C LEU A 305 3.72 -3.03 -7.11
N ALA A 306 4.73 -3.64 -7.75
CA ALA A 306 5.99 -3.96 -7.10
C ALA A 306 7.18 -3.94 -8.08
N VAL A 307 8.38 -3.74 -7.54
CA VAL A 307 9.66 -3.94 -8.25
C VAL A 307 10.27 -5.25 -7.79
N ASN A 308 10.75 -6.08 -8.72
CA ASN A 308 11.42 -7.35 -8.43
C ASN A 308 12.56 -7.57 -9.42
N GLY A 309 13.79 -7.24 -9.01
CA GLY A 309 14.97 -7.27 -9.87
C GLY A 309 14.78 -6.48 -11.17
N PRO A 310 14.92 -7.11 -12.34
CA PRO A 310 14.80 -6.45 -13.62
C PRO A 310 13.34 -6.16 -14.02
N TYR A 311 12.35 -6.49 -13.18
CA TYR A 311 10.94 -6.39 -13.52
C TYR A 311 10.18 -5.38 -12.68
N VAL A 312 9.23 -4.69 -13.32
CA VAL A 312 8.07 -4.09 -12.67
C VAL A 312 6.92 -5.09 -12.80
N VAL A 313 6.26 -5.38 -11.69
CA VAL A 313 5.16 -6.34 -11.63
C VAL A 313 3.88 -5.59 -11.32
N VAL A 314 2.86 -5.82 -12.13
CA VAL A 314 1.57 -5.12 -12.07
C VAL A 314 0.45 -6.15 -12.05
N GLY A 315 -0.46 -6.05 -11.09
CA GLY A 315 -1.71 -6.79 -11.14
C GLY A 315 -2.68 -6.14 -12.11
N ASP A 316 -3.30 -6.95 -12.96
CA ASP A 316 -4.31 -6.57 -13.93
C ASP A 316 -5.55 -7.40 -13.64
N HIS A 317 -6.56 -6.78 -13.04
CA HIS A 317 -7.82 -7.44 -12.67
C HIS A 317 -8.88 -7.38 -13.77
N THR A 318 -8.49 -7.17 -15.04
CA THR A 318 -9.42 -7.13 -16.18
C THR A 318 -10.40 -8.29 -16.13
N PHE A 319 -11.69 -7.98 -16.12
CA PHE A 319 -12.75 -8.96 -15.96
C PHE A 319 -12.68 -10.05 -17.04
N GLY A 320 -12.65 -11.31 -16.60
CA GLY A 320 -12.55 -12.49 -17.47
C GLY A 320 -11.16 -12.76 -18.06
N ALA A 321 -10.18 -11.88 -17.82
CA ALA A 321 -8.80 -12.07 -18.28
C ALA A 321 -7.77 -11.50 -17.28
N PRO A 322 -7.82 -11.87 -15.99
CA PRO A 322 -6.88 -11.35 -15.00
C PRO A 322 -5.45 -11.81 -15.31
N ARG A 323 -4.48 -10.95 -15.02
CA ARG A 323 -3.06 -11.21 -15.25
C ARG A 323 -2.18 -10.61 -14.15
N ILE A 324 -1.05 -11.24 -13.89
CA ILE A 324 0.10 -10.61 -13.25
C ILE A 324 1.10 -10.31 -14.36
N ARG A 325 1.33 -9.04 -14.66
CA ARG A 325 2.12 -8.59 -15.81
C ARG A 325 3.52 -8.18 -15.37
N PHE A 326 4.54 -8.61 -16.12
CA PHE A 326 5.94 -8.32 -15.84
C PHE A 326 6.50 -7.47 -16.96
N PHE A 327 6.90 -6.25 -16.63
CA PHE A 327 7.54 -5.32 -17.56
C PHE A 327 9.03 -5.29 -17.30
N ASP A 328 9.84 -5.42 -18.35
CA ASP A 328 11.28 -5.21 -18.25
C ASP A 328 11.55 -3.74 -17.90
N ARG A 329 12.32 -3.50 -16.83
CA ARG A 329 12.59 -2.15 -16.32
C ARG A 329 13.42 -1.32 -17.30
N ALA A 330 14.31 -1.95 -18.07
CA ALA A 330 15.21 -1.26 -18.97
C ALA A 330 14.49 -0.80 -20.25
N SER A 331 13.65 -1.66 -20.84
CA SER A 331 12.93 -1.35 -22.07
C SER A 331 11.52 -0.78 -21.85
N GLY A 332 10.91 -1.04 -20.69
CA GLY A 332 9.50 -0.74 -20.41
C GLY A 332 8.50 -1.68 -21.10
N THR A 333 8.96 -2.71 -21.81
CA THR A 333 8.08 -3.65 -22.54
C THR A 333 7.60 -4.79 -21.65
N GLU A 334 6.36 -5.23 -21.81
CA GLU A 334 5.89 -6.47 -21.17
C GLU A 334 6.75 -7.65 -21.64
N ALA A 335 7.45 -8.29 -20.70
CA ALA A 335 8.29 -9.44 -20.95
C ALA A 335 7.47 -10.75 -20.93
N PHE A 336 6.55 -10.88 -19.97
CA PHE A 336 5.64 -12.02 -19.82
C PHE A 336 4.49 -11.69 -18.84
N SER A 337 3.52 -12.59 -18.73
CA SER A 337 2.46 -12.53 -17.73
C SER A 337 2.03 -13.92 -17.23
N ILE A 338 1.49 -13.96 -16.01
CA ILE A 338 0.84 -15.12 -15.39
C ILE A 338 -0.67 -14.88 -15.41
N THR A 339 -1.47 -15.94 -15.57
CA THR A 339 -2.94 -15.84 -15.49
C THR A 339 -3.41 -16.55 -14.22
N PRO A 340 -3.76 -15.81 -13.16
CA PRO A 340 -4.40 -16.36 -11.98
C PRO A 340 -5.59 -17.26 -12.34
N LYS A 341 -5.72 -18.38 -11.64
CA LYS A 341 -6.76 -19.39 -11.84
C LYS A 341 -7.93 -19.23 -10.88
N LEU A 342 -7.71 -18.59 -9.74
CA LEU A 342 -8.72 -18.41 -8.71
C LEU A 342 -9.40 -17.05 -8.82
N LEU A 343 -8.68 -15.98 -8.50
CA LEU A 343 -9.24 -14.62 -8.42
C LEU A 343 -8.31 -13.59 -9.05
N PRO A 344 -8.83 -12.41 -9.46
CA PRO A 344 -8.00 -11.33 -9.96
C PRO A 344 -7.04 -10.77 -8.90
N PRO A 345 -5.81 -10.37 -9.29
CA PRO A 345 -4.85 -9.80 -8.35
C PRO A 345 -5.24 -8.36 -8.00
N ILE A 346 -5.23 -8.03 -6.71
CA ILE A 346 -5.54 -6.70 -6.18
C ILE A 346 -4.40 -6.10 -5.34
N GLY A 347 -3.37 -6.88 -5.02
CA GLY A 347 -2.21 -6.42 -4.28
C GLY A 347 -0.97 -7.26 -4.56
N LEU A 348 0.20 -6.63 -4.54
CA LEU A 348 1.49 -7.28 -4.78
C LEU A 348 2.53 -6.86 -3.73
N LEU A 349 3.26 -7.84 -3.20
CA LEU A 349 4.43 -7.63 -2.35
C LEU A 349 5.62 -8.43 -2.88
N ALA A 350 6.73 -7.75 -3.17
CA ALA A 350 8.03 -8.43 -3.24
C ALA A 350 8.52 -8.65 -1.81
N LEU A 351 8.86 -9.89 -1.48
CA LEU A 351 9.24 -10.29 -0.14
C LEU A 351 10.77 -10.27 -0.04
N ASP A 352 11.30 -9.46 0.86
CA ASP A 352 12.72 -9.53 1.19
C ASP A 352 13.03 -10.85 1.90
N PRO A 353 14.17 -11.49 1.57
CA PRO A 353 14.57 -12.77 2.15
C PRO A 353 14.93 -12.70 3.65
#